data_AF-A0A2G9T9H8-F1
#
_entry.id   AF-A0A2G9T9H8-F1
#
_cell.length_a   1.000
_cell.length_b   1.000
_cell.length_c   1.000
_cell.angle_alpha   90.00
_cell.angle_beta   90.00
_cell.angle_gamma   90.00
#
_symmetry.space_group_name_H-M   'P 1'
#
loop_
_entity.id
_entity.type
_entity.pdbx_description
1 polymer ?
#
loop_
_entity_poly.entity_id
_entity_poly.type
_entity_poly.pdbx_seq_one_letter_code
_entity_poly.pdbx_strand_id
1 'polypeptide(L)'
;QEPILQPDWLDQFALETIATNDNYGLTYDYGSLMHYGATSSSMNKKPTMVPKDIQYIETLGSPFIGFYDLLMINKHYKCTDMCKGPSSCKNYGFPHPRDCKKCICPSGYGGPLCDRRPDGCGAELVATDKWQTLKDDLGDRKAGGYPREDFMKCNYWIKAPAGKKSPSEVCKFLPRRCH
;
A
#
# COMPACT_ATOMS: atom_id res chain seq x y z
N GLN A 1 -5.91 -15.50 -32.85
CA GLN A 1 -5.28 -14.76 -31.75
C GLN A 1 -5.28 -15.68 -30.55
N GLU A 2 -4.12 -15.98 -29.95
CA GLU A 2 -4.06 -16.90 -28.81
C GLU A 2 -4.77 -16.30 -27.59
N PRO A 3 -5.48 -17.10 -26.78
CA PRO A 3 -6.13 -16.63 -25.56
C PRO A 3 -5.09 -16.07 -24.58
N ILE A 4 -5.43 -14.96 -23.92
CA ILE A 4 -4.54 -14.30 -22.94
C ILE A 4 -4.69 -14.97 -21.57
N LEU A 5 -5.91 -15.36 -21.18
CA LEU A 5 -6.26 -15.95 -19.89
C LEU A 5 -6.47 -17.47 -20.01
N GLN A 6 -6.04 -18.22 -18.99
CA GLN A 6 -6.34 -19.65 -18.86
C GLN A 6 -7.86 -19.89 -18.80
N PRO A 7 -8.44 -20.81 -19.62
CA PRO A 7 -9.89 -20.98 -19.71
C PRO A 7 -10.60 -21.33 -18.40
N ASP A 8 -9.93 -22.08 -17.52
CA ASP A 8 -10.39 -22.50 -16.20
C ASP A 8 -10.38 -21.39 -15.14
N TRP A 9 -9.89 -20.20 -15.47
CA TRP A 9 -9.86 -19.04 -14.58
C TRP A 9 -10.92 -17.98 -14.90
N LEU A 10 -11.75 -18.17 -15.92
CA LEU A 10 -12.70 -17.14 -16.36
C LEU A 10 -13.69 -16.72 -15.26
N ASP A 11 -14.10 -17.65 -14.41
CA ASP A 11 -14.99 -17.42 -13.26
C ASP A 11 -14.34 -16.56 -12.17
N GLN A 12 -13.02 -16.66 -11.97
CA GLN A 12 -12.27 -15.87 -10.98
C GLN A 12 -12.22 -14.37 -11.30
N PHE A 13 -12.58 -13.97 -12.53
CA PHE A 13 -12.63 -12.57 -12.97
C PHE A 13 -14.07 -12.04 -13.10
N ALA A 14 -15.08 -12.85 -12.76
CA ALA A 14 -16.46 -12.39 -12.71
C ALA A 14 -16.63 -11.34 -11.61
N LEU A 15 -17.32 -10.24 -11.93
CA LEU A 15 -17.62 -9.20 -10.96
C LEU A 15 -18.76 -9.66 -10.04
N GLU A 16 -18.55 -9.51 -8.74
CA GLU A 16 -19.60 -9.69 -7.75
C GLU A 16 -20.62 -8.55 -7.78
N THR A 17 -21.85 -8.86 -7.38
CA THR A 17 -22.95 -7.88 -7.31
C THR A 17 -23.02 -7.22 -5.94
N ILE A 18 -23.70 -6.07 -5.84
CA ILE A 18 -23.97 -5.42 -4.55
C ILE A 18 -24.87 -6.26 -3.62
N ALA A 19 -25.54 -7.30 -4.14
CA ALA A 19 -26.35 -8.21 -3.34
C ALA A 19 -25.49 -9.28 -2.64
N THR A 20 -24.32 -9.60 -3.19
CA THR A 20 -23.40 -10.65 -2.73
C THR A 20 -22.11 -10.11 -2.14
N ASN A 21 -21.81 -8.82 -2.35
CA ASN A 21 -20.58 -8.18 -1.90
C ASN A 21 -20.82 -6.76 -1.35
N ASP A 22 -20.21 -6.44 -0.20
CA ASP A 22 -20.20 -5.12 0.43
C ASP A 22 -18.75 -4.63 0.55
N ASN A 23 -18.49 -3.41 0.08
CA ASN A 23 -17.18 -2.77 0.15
C ASN A 23 -17.01 -1.85 1.38
N TYR A 24 -18.01 -1.78 2.26
CA TYR A 24 -18.02 -0.97 3.48
C TYR A 24 -17.77 0.53 3.22
N GLY A 25 -18.14 1.01 2.04
CA GLY A 25 -17.91 2.38 1.57
C GLY A 25 -16.43 2.72 1.32
N LEU A 26 -15.56 1.71 1.20
CA LEU A 26 -14.15 1.88 0.84
C LEU A 26 -13.99 1.95 -0.68
N THR A 27 -13.00 2.71 -1.15
CA THR A 27 -12.65 2.76 -2.58
C THR A 27 -11.80 1.56 -2.97
N TYR A 28 -11.67 1.34 -4.28
CA TYR A 28 -10.81 0.30 -4.83
C TYR A 28 -9.34 0.52 -4.43
N ASP A 29 -8.69 -0.51 -3.89
CA ASP A 29 -7.27 -0.48 -3.54
C ASP A 29 -6.49 -1.40 -4.49
N TYR A 30 -5.77 -0.78 -5.44
CA TYR A 30 -4.91 -1.49 -6.39
C TYR A 30 -3.81 -2.30 -5.71
N GLY A 31 -3.39 -1.89 -4.50
CA GLY A 31 -2.29 -2.50 -3.75
C GLY A 31 -2.74 -3.43 -2.62
N SER A 32 -4.01 -3.80 -2.60
CA SER A 32 -4.55 -4.81 -1.67
C SER A 32 -3.82 -6.15 -1.82
N LEU A 33 -3.57 -6.82 -0.70
CA LEU A 33 -3.03 -8.19 -0.68
C LEU A 33 -3.94 -9.17 -1.44
N MET A 34 -5.24 -8.88 -1.47
CA MET A 34 -6.24 -9.72 -2.10
C MET A 34 -6.35 -9.48 -3.62
N HIS A 35 -5.60 -8.52 -4.17
CA HIS A 35 -5.67 -8.17 -5.57
C HIS A 35 -4.74 -9.04 -6.40
N TYR A 36 -5.24 -9.65 -7.49
CA TYR A 36 -4.40 -10.36 -8.46
C TYR A 36 -3.36 -9.45 -9.12
N GLY A 37 -2.22 -10.01 -9.50
CA GLY A 37 -1.22 -9.30 -10.31
C GLY A 37 -1.69 -9.10 -11.75
N ALA A 38 -1.09 -8.13 -12.45
CA ALA A 38 -1.47 -7.80 -13.83
C ALA A 38 -1.41 -8.98 -14.80
N THR A 39 -0.53 -9.96 -14.55
CA THR A 39 -0.30 -11.15 -15.40
C THR A 39 -0.83 -12.45 -14.79
N SER A 40 -1.63 -12.38 -13.72
CA SER A 40 -2.20 -13.57 -13.07
C SER A 40 -2.93 -14.45 -14.08
N SER A 41 -2.56 -15.72 -14.12
CA SER A 41 -3.14 -16.76 -14.98
C SER A 41 -3.02 -16.47 -16.48
N SER A 42 -2.03 -15.67 -16.86
CA SER A 42 -1.70 -15.40 -18.26
C SER A 42 -1.07 -16.61 -18.95
N MET A 43 -1.53 -16.93 -20.17
CA MET A 43 -0.94 -18.00 -20.99
C MET A 43 0.24 -17.53 -21.84
N ASN A 44 0.34 -16.22 -22.11
CA ASN A 44 1.31 -15.65 -23.04
C ASN A 44 2.16 -14.53 -22.39
N LYS A 45 2.17 -14.47 -21.05
CA LYS A 45 2.86 -13.47 -20.21
C LYS A 45 2.41 -12.02 -20.44
N LYS A 46 1.34 -11.80 -21.20
CA LYS A 46 0.72 -10.46 -21.33
C LYS A 46 -0.26 -10.22 -20.19
N PRO A 47 -0.53 -8.95 -19.84
CA PRO A 47 -1.48 -8.63 -18.78
C PRO A 47 -2.87 -9.21 -19.07
N THR A 48 -3.43 -9.93 -18.10
CA THR A 48 -4.82 -10.41 -18.07
C THR A 48 -5.75 -9.35 -17.47
N MET A 49 -5.22 -8.48 -16.62
CA MET A 49 -5.91 -7.32 -16.06
C MET A 49 -5.07 -6.06 -16.22
N VAL A 50 -5.71 -4.97 -16.65
CA VAL A 50 -5.07 -3.66 -16.81
C VAL A 50 -5.89 -2.64 -16.02
N PRO A 51 -5.28 -1.92 -15.05
CA PRO A 51 -5.99 -0.90 -14.30
C PRO A 51 -6.36 0.28 -15.21
N LYS A 52 -7.47 0.96 -14.90
CA LYS A 52 -7.92 2.14 -15.67
C LYS A 52 -6.87 3.24 -15.69
N ASP A 53 -6.22 3.46 -14.56
CA ASP A 53 -5.02 4.28 -14.48
C ASP A 53 -3.79 3.37 -14.55
N ILE A 54 -3.10 3.44 -15.68
CA ILE A 54 -1.99 2.56 -16.02
C ILE A 54 -0.80 2.71 -15.07
N GLN A 55 -0.70 3.82 -14.33
CA GLN A 55 0.38 4.04 -13.36
C GLN A 55 0.35 3.00 -12.23
N TYR A 56 -0.80 2.37 -11.98
CA TYR A 56 -0.97 1.35 -10.96
C TYR A 56 -0.72 -0.09 -11.45
N ILE A 57 -0.30 -0.30 -12.70
CA ILE A 57 -0.11 -1.67 -13.22
C ILE A 57 0.88 -2.49 -12.40
N GLU A 58 1.95 -1.86 -11.91
CA GLU A 58 2.97 -2.46 -11.04
C GLU A 58 2.56 -2.48 -9.55
N THR A 59 1.40 -1.91 -9.21
CA THR A 59 0.84 -1.95 -7.84
C THR A 59 0.01 -3.21 -7.62
N LEU A 60 -0.54 -3.78 -8.69
CA LEU A 60 -1.35 -5.00 -8.65
C LEU A 60 -0.53 -6.20 -8.16
N GLY A 61 -1.14 -7.11 -7.39
CA GLY A 61 -0.45 -8.30 -6.89
C GLY A 61 0.51 -8.01 -5.73
N SER A 62 0.28 -6.93 -4.99
CA SER A 62 1.05 -6.55 -3.82
C SER A 62 1.12 -7.69 -2.79
N PRO A 63 2.32 -8.03 -2.26
CA PRO A 63 2.44 -9.02 -1.19
C PRO A 63 2.21 -8.42 0.21
N PHE A 64 1.82 -7.14 0.29
CA PHE A 64 1.64 -6.44 1.56
C PHE A 64 0.17 -6.36 1.93
N ILE A 65 -0.14 -6.61 3.20
CA ILE A 65 -1.43 -6.23 3.78
C ILE A 65 -1.60 -4.71 3.65
N GLY A 66 -2.56 -4.30 2.85
CA GLY A 66 -2.94 -2.91 2.63
C GLY A 66 -3.67 -2.32 3.82
N PHE A 67 -3.69 -0.99 3.91
CA PHE A 67 -4.45 -0.32 4.97
C PHE A 67 -5.97 -0.59 4.82
N TYR A 68 -6.46 -0.67 3.58
CA TYR A 68 -7.86 -0.96 3.32
C TYR A 68 -8.22 -2.42 3.63
N ASP A 69 -7.30 -3.37 3.45
CA ASP A 69 -7.51 -4.76 3.89
C ASP A 69 -7.79 -4.81 5.40
N LEU A 70 -6.94 -4.14 6.20
CA LEU A 70 -7.12 -4.06 7.65
C LEU A 70 -8.42 -3.32 8.02
N LEU A 71 -8.68 -2.18 7.40
CA LEU A 71 -9.86 -1.38 7.70
C LEU A 71 -11.15 -2.13 7.34
N MET A 72 -11.19 -2.82 6.19
CA MET A 72 -12.34 -3.60 5.74
C MET A 72 -12.69 -4.71 6.73
N ILE A 73 -11.70 -5.50 7.16
CA ILE A 73 -11.90 -6.55 8.17
C ILE A 73 -12.37 -5.95 9.51
N ASN A 74 -11.76 -4.84 9.94
CA ASN A 74 -12.18 -4.18 11.19
C ASN A 74 -13.60 -3.62 11.11
N LYS A 75 -14.05 -3.13 9.95
CA LYS A 75 -15.44 -2.74 9.72
C LYS A 75 -16.37 -3.94 9.71
N HIS A 76 -16.01 -5.00 8.99
CA HIS A 76 -16.80 -6.24 8.88
C HIS A 76 -17.12 -6.83 10.26
N TYR A 77 -16.11 -6.93 11.13
CA TYR A 77 -16.25 -7.45 12.49
C TYR A 77 -16.63 -6.39 13.53
N LYS A 78 -16.97 -5.16 13.12
CA LYS A 78 -17.39 -4.04 13.98
C LYS A 78 -16.35 -3.64 15.04
N CYS A 79 -15.07 -3.90 14.79
CA CYS A 79 -13.96 -3.48 15.64
C CYS A 79 -13.83 -1.95 15.71
N THR A 80 -14.22 -1.24 14.65
CA THR A 80 -14.23 0.23 14.62
C THR A 80 -15.22 0.85 15.62
N ASP A 81 -16.23 0.10 16.04
CA ASP A 81 -17.30 0.58 16.91
C ASP A 81 -16.95 0.45 18.40
N MET A 82 -15.85 -0.25 18.71
CA MET A 82 -15.38 -0.47 20.08
C MET A 82 -14.98 0.84 20.79
N CYS A 83 -14.44 1.79 20.03
CA CYS A 83 -14.00 3.07 20.55
C CYS A 83 -15.09 4.13 20.37
N LYS A 84 -15.72 4.51 21.49
CA LYS A 84 -16.77 5.55 21.49
C LYS A 84 -16.16 6.94 21.48
N GLY A 85 -16.74 7.83 20.66
CA GLY A 85 -16.37 9.25 20.60
C GLY A 85 -15.55 9.61 19.35
N PRO A 86 -15.17 10.89 19.22
CA PRO A 86 -14.42 11.36 18.07
C PRO A 86 -13.01 10.75 18.04
N SER A 87 -12.58 10.33 16.85
CA SER A 87 -11.22 9.83 16.63
C SER A 87 -10.20 10.98 16.74
N SER A 88 -9.13 10.76 17.50
CA SER A 88 -7.96 11.65 17.53
C SER A 88 -6.92 11.32 16.45
N CYS A 89 -7.11 10.22 15.72
CA CYS A 89 -6.18 9.75 14.69
C CYS A 89 -6.08 10.75 13.54
N LYS A 90 -4.85 10.98 13.07
CA LYS A 90 -4.52 11.83 11.92
C LYS A 90 -4.34 10.98 10.67
N ASN A 91 -4.22 11.67 9.53
CA ASN A 91 -3.89 11.07 8.24
C ASN A 91 -4.75 9.84 7.90
N TYR A 92 -6.06 9.91 8.19
CA TYR A 92 -7.03 8.84 7.94
C TYR A 92 -6.82 7.53 8.71
N GLY A 93 -6.00 7.53 9.76
CA GLY A 93 -5.92 6.41 10.70
C GLY A 93 -7.22 6.21 11.48
N PHE A 94 -7.41 5.00 12.03
CA PHE A 94 -8.57 4.68 12.87
C PHE A 94 -8.14 4.18 14.26
N PRO A 95 -8.97 4.36 15.30
CA PRO A 95 -8.63 3.93 16.65
C PRO A 95 -8.35 2.43 16.73
N HIS A 96 -7.35 2.05 17.51
CA HIS A 96 -7.02 0.65 17.75
C HIS A 96 -8.11 0.03 18.66
N PRO A 97 -8.74 -1.10 18.27
CA PRO A 97 -9.95 -1.60 18.93
C PRO A 97 -9.75 -2.06 20.38
N ARG A 98 -8.51 -2.33 20.79
CA ARG A 98 -8.14 -2.72 22.17
C ARG A 98 -7.55 -1.58 22.99
N ASP A 99 -7.25 -0.44 22.37
CA ASP A 99 -6.64 0.72 23.03
C ASP A 99 -7.00 1.99 22.25
N CYS A 100 -8.10 2.63 22.62
CA CYS A 100 -8.66 3.77 21.91
C CYS A 100 -7.79 5.04 21.96
N LYS A 101 -6.67 5.03 22.70
CA LYS A 101 -5.67 6.11 22.71
C LYS A 101 -4.60 5.93 21.64
N LYS A 102 -4.58 4.79 20.96
CA LYS A 102 -3.67 4.47 19.86
C LYS A 102 -4.44 4.32 18.56
N CYS A 103 -3.74 4.52 17.46
CA CYS A 103 -4.30 4.43 16.12
C CYS A 103 -3.62 3.33 15.31
N ILE A 104 -4.40 2.69 14.44
CA ILE A 104 -3.88 1.90 13.32
C ILE A 104 -3.68 2.88 12.16
N CYS A 105 -2.46 2.94 11.65
CA CYS A 105 -2.02 3.96 10.71
C CYS A 105 -1.94 3.43 9.28
N PRO A 106 -2.28 4.26 8.27
CA PRO A 106 -1.94 3.94 6.89
C PRO A 106 -0.44 3.78 6.69
N SER A 107 -0.05 2.97 5.71
CA SER A 107 1.35 2.81 5.31
C SER A 107 2.02 4.17 5.08
N GLY A 108 3.20 4.34 5.67
CA GLY A 108 3.93 5.61 5.64
C GLY A 108 3.65 6.55 6.82
N TYR A 109 2.70 6.24 7.70
CA TYR A 109 2.41 7.02 8.92
C TYR A 109 2.55 6.17 10.18
N GLY A 110 2.94 6.78 11.29
CA GLY A 110 3.18 6.11 12.56
C GLY A 110 3.03 7.02 13.76
N GLY A 111 3.46 6.52 14.92
CA GLY A 111 3.18 7.11 16.22
C GLY A 111 1.76 6.82 16.72
N PRO A 112 1.44 7.17 17.97
CA PRO A 112 0.14 6.85 18.57
C PRO A 112 -1.06 7.44 17.83
N LEU A 113 -0.86 8.57 17.13
CA LEU A 113 -1.91 9.31 16.43
C LEU A 113 -1.74 9.32 14.90
N CYS A 114 -0.80 8.56 14.34
CA CYS A 114 -0.49 8.57 12.90
C CYS A 114 -0.04 9.93 12.36
N ASP A 115 0.59 10.76 13.19
CA ASP A 115 0.95 12.15 12.91
C ASP A 115 2.45 12.34 12.60
N ARG A 116 3.23 11.25 12.63
CA ARG A 116 4.66 11.27 12.35
C ARG A 116 5.06 10.14 11.42
N ARG A 117 6.27 10.22 10.88
CA ARG A 117 6.90 9.14 10.11
C ARG A 117 7.04 7.90 11.00
N PRO A 118 6.80 6.68 10.48
CA PRO A 118 7.08 5.44 11.20
C PRO A 118 8.54 5.38 11.67
N ASP A 119 8.74 4.77 12.84
CA ASP A 119 10.07 4.49 13.35
C ASP A 119 10.78 3.47 12.42
N GLY A 120 12.12 3.53 12.37
CA GLY A 120 12.94 2.72 11.45
C GLY A 120 13.58 3.52 10.32
N CYS A 121 14.02 2.81 9.27
CA CYS A 121 14.77 3.40 8.16
C CYS A 121 13.95 4.39 7.32
N GLY A 122 14.68 5.21 6.55
CA GLY A 122 14.16 6.33 5.80
C GLY A 122 14.39 7.67 6.49
N ALA A 123 13.91 8.76 5.87
CA ALA A 123 14.21 10.11 6.31
C ALA A 123 13.09 11.09 5.98
N GLU A 124 13.06 12.22 6.69
CA GLU A 124 12.32 13.39 6.24
C GLU A 124 13.22 14.24 5.34
N LEU A 125 12.73 14.56 4.15
CA LEU A 125 13.43 15.32 3.12
C LEU A 125 12.62 16.56 2.79
N VAL A 126 13.29 17.66 2.46
CA VAL A 126 12.64 18.89 1.99
C VAL A 126 12.86 19.00 0.49
N ALA A 127 11.75 19.04 -0.26
CA ALA A 127 11.79 19.21 -1.70
C ALA A 127 12.35 20.60 -2.06
N THR A 128 13.21 20.62 -3.07
CA THR A 128 13.71 21.86 -3.69
C THR A 128 13.21 21.97 -5.13
N ASP A 129 13.41 23.15 -5.72
CA ASP A 129 13.23 23.37 -7.16
C ASP A 129 14.27 22.61 -8.02
N LYS A 130 15.38 22.20 -7.42
CA LYS A 130 16.41 21.37 -8.05
C LYS A 130 16.17 19.89 -7.80
N TRP A 131 16.45 19.08 -8.82
CA TRP A 131 16.50 17.62 -8.71
C TRP A 131 17.53 17.18 -7.69
N GLN A 132 17.14 16.23 -6.85
CA GLN A 132 18.01 15.61 -5.86
C GLN A 132 18.02 14.10 -6.07
N THR A 133 19.18 13.47 -5.82
CA THR A 133 19.28 12.01 -5.84
C THR A 133 19.13 11.49 -4.43
N LEU A 134 18.09 10.69 -4.20
CA LEU A 134 17.98 9.87 -3.00
C LEU A 134 18.67 8.54 -3.26
N LYS A 135 19.72 8.25 -2.47
CA LYS A 135 20.39 6.96 -2.46
C LYS A 135 20.21 6.34 -1.09
N ASP A 136 19.73 5.11 -1.06
CA ASP A 136 19.63 4.33 0.17
C ASP A 136 20.03 2.87 -0.09
N ASP A 137 20.45 2.21 0.97
CA ASP A 137 20.74 0.78 1.01
C ASP A 137 19.56 0.08 1.70
N LEU A 138 18.65 -0.45 0.89
CA LEU A 138 17.51 -1.23 1.38
C LEU A 138 17.96 -2.65 1.75
N GLY A 139 17.59 -3.07 2.95
CA GLY A 139 17.86 -4.39 3.51
C GLY A 139 18.87 -4.34 4.65
N ASP A 140 18.85 -5.36 5.52
CA ASP A 140 19.90 -5.55 6.51
C ASP A 140 20.94 -6.55 5.97
N ARG A 141 22.11 -6.04 5.58
CA ARG A 141 23.23 -6.86 5.06
C ARG A 141 23.73 -7.88 6.08
N LYS A 142 23.51 -7.67 7.38
CA LYS A 142 23.94 -8.60 8.45
C LYS A 142 22.98 -9.76 8.65
N ALA A 143 21.74 -9.62 8.20
CA ALA A 143 20.69 -10.61 8.44
C ALA A 143 20.68 -11.77 7.43
N GLY A 144 21.67 -11.83 6.53
CA GLY A 144 21.84 -12.94 5.58
C GLY A 144 20.73 -13.02 4.51
N GLY A 145 20.71 -14.14 3.78
CA GLY A 145 19.77 -14.39 2.67
C GLY A 145 18.56 -15.27 3.04
N TYR A 146 18.33 -15.54 4.33
CA TYR A 146 17.17 -16.34 4.74
C TYR A 146 15.88 -15.55 4.53
N PRO A 147 14.82 -16.19 3.98
CA PRO A 147 13.51 -15.58 3.89
C PRO A 147 13.04 -15.14 5.27
N ARG A 148 12.49 -13.93 5.37
CA ARG A 148 11.87 -13.43 6.59
C ARG A 148 10.37 -13.45 6.42
N GLU A 149 9.68 -13.68 7.53
CA GLU A 149 8.22 -13.59 7.58
C GLU A 149 7.75 -12.15 7.32
N ASP A 150 8.52 -11.16 7.79
CA ASP A 150 8.21 -9.75 7.65
C ASP A 150 9.10 -9.03 6.63
N PHE A 151 8.46 -8.12 5.90
CA PHE A 151 9.13 -7.19 5.02
C PHE A 151 9.71 -6.00 5.79
N MET A 152 10.93 -5.60 5.43
CA MET A 152 11.49 -4.34 5.90
C MET A 152 10.93 -3.18 5.08
N LYS A 153 10.38 -2.17 5.75
CA LYS A 153 9.81 -0.97 5.12
C LYS A 153 10.62 0.26 5.50
N CYS A 154 11.12 1.00 4.52
CA CYS A 154 11.72 2.32 4.72
C CYS A 154 10.74 3.41 4.30
N ASN A 155 10.52 4.38 5.16
CA ASN A 155 9.52 5.43 4.95
C ASN A 155 10.23 6.77 4.78
N TYR A 156 10.08 7.41 3.62
CA TYR A 156 10.61 8.74 3.35
C TYR A 156 9.47 9.74 3.23
N TRP A 157 9.57 10.85 3.95
CA TRP A 157 8.60 11.94 3.88
C TRP A 157 9.22 13.10 3.12
N ILE A 158 8.73 13.35 1.90
CA ILE A 158 9.17 14.48 1.08
C ILE A 158 8.22 15.65 1.35
N LYS A 159 8.69 16.64 2.10
CA LYS A 159 7.91 17.82 2.48
C LYS A 159 8.15 18.95 1.49
N ALA A 160 7.10 19.62 1.06
CA ALA A 160 7.22 20.84 0.27
C ALA A 160 7.62 22.04 1.18
N PRO A 161 8.39 23.00 0.66
CA PRO A 161 8.66 24.26 1.36
C PRO A 161 7.36 25.00 1.69
N ALA A 162 7.35 25.75 2.79
CA ALA A 162 6.18 26.52 3.22
C ALA A 162 5.61 27.38 2.07
N GLY A 163 4.30 27.28 1.82
CA GLY A 163 3.60 28.04 0.79
C GLY A 163 3.72 27.51 -0.64
N LYS A 164 4.41 26.39 -0.88
CA LYS A 164 4.50 25.75 -2.20
C LYS A 164 3.84 24.38 -2.22
N LYS A 165 3.10 24.07 -3.29
CA LYS A 165 2.78 22.69 -3.67
C LYS A 165 3.91 22.22 -4.58
N SER A 166 4.72 21.26 -4.13
CA SER A 166 5.78 20.69 -4.97
C SER A 166 5.26 19.41 -5.61
N PRO A 167 5.22 19.29 -6.95
CA PRO A 167 5.06 17.99 -7.57
C PRO A 167 6.33 17.18 -7.29
N SER A 168 6.22 16.16 -6.45
CA SER A 168 7.29 15.18 -6.25
C SER A 168 7.14 14.08 -7.30
N GLU A 169 8.08 14.00 -8.24
CA GLU A 169 8.12 12.95 -9.24
C GLU A 169 9.31 12.03 -8.97
N VAL A 170 9.06 10.72 -8.87
CA VAL A 170 10.11 9.71 -8.77
C VAL A 170 10.47 9.27 -10.19
N CYS A 171 11.43 9.94 -10.82
CA CYS A 171 11.75 9.67 -12.23
C CYS A 171 12.44 8.33 -12.48
N LYS A 172 13.13 7.77 -11.48
CA LYS A 172 13.85 6.50 -11.65
C LYS A 172 14.18 5.84 -10.33
N PHE A 173 13.67 4.63 -10.14
CA PHE A 173 14.23 3.70 -9.17
C PHE A 173 15.31 2.88 -9.86
N LEU A 174 16.57 3.05 -9.48
CA LEU A 174 17.70 2.28 -9.99
C LEU A 174 18.19 1.32 -8.90
N PRO A 175 17.65 0.10 -8.80
CA PRO A 175 18.22 -0.90 -7.90
C PRO A 175 19.63 -1.22 -8.40
N ARG A 176 20.65 -0.74 -7.69
CA ARG A 176 22.04 -0.98 -8.11
C ARG A 176 22.53 -2.38 -7.77
N ARG A 177 21.89 -3.08 -6.81
CA ARG A 177 22.07 -4.50 -6.49
C ARG A 177 20.82 -5.02 -5.75
N CYS A 178 20.10 -5.97 -6.33
CA CYS A 178 19.29 -6.92 -5.57
C CYS A 178 20.16 -8.17 -5.48
N HIS A 179 20.69 -8.48 -4.28
CA HIS A 179 21.40 -9.74 -4.03
C HIS A 179 20.48 -10.68 -3.28
#